data_AF-A0A2Z6ITS4-F1
#
_entry.id   AF-A0A2Z6ITS4-F1
#
_cell.length_a   1.000
_cell.length_b   1.000
_cell.length_c   1.000
_cell.angle_alpha   90.00
_cell.angle_beta   90.00
_cell.angle_gamma   90.00
#
_symmetry.space_group_name_H-M   'P 1'
#
loop_
_entity.id
_entity.type
_entity.pdbx_description
1 polymer ?
#
loop_
_entity_poly.entity_id
_entity_poly.type
_entity_poly.pdbx_seq_one_letter_code
_entity_poly.pdbx_strand_id
1 'polypeptide(L)'
;MSAFRPDGWTTPELAQAVERGQLELHYQPVVDLRSGGIVGAEALLRWRHPTLGLLPPGQFLPVVESSGLMPEIGAWVLGEACRQMRDWRMLAWRPFRLAVNVSASQVGPDFDGWVKGVLADAELPAEYLEIELTESVAFGDPGSPRFQCNK
;
A
#
# COMPACT_ATOMS: atom_id res chain seq x y z
N MET A 1 -17.41 3.11 22.49
CA MET A 1 -16.44 3.25 21.38
C MET A 1 -16.45 1.92 20.64
N SER A 2 -17.31 1.80 19.62
CA SER A 2 -17.49 0.55 18.88
C SER A 2 -16.46 0.50 17.77
N ALA A 3 -15.64 -0.56 17.74
CA ALA A 3 -14.83 -0.87 16.57
C ALA A 3 -15.78 -1.07 15.39
N PHE A 4 -15.64 -0.26 14.35
CA PHE A 4 -16.40 -0.41 13.12
C PHE A 4 -16.07 -1.77 12.50
N ARG A 5 -16.95 -2.76 12.69
CA ARG A 5 -16.96 -4.02 11.95
C ARG A 5 -17.94 -3.83 10.79
N PRO A 6 -17.52 -3.75 9.54
CA PRO A 6 -18.42 -3.99 8.44
C PRO A 6 -18.55 -5.51 8.29
N ASP A 7 -19.70 -6.00 8.73
CA ASP A 7 -20.18 -7.37 8.62
C ASP A 7 -20.20 -7.85 7.16
N GLY A 8 -19.83 -9.12 6.93
CA GLY A 8 -20.16 -9.83 5.68
C GLY A 8 -19.03 -10.60 4.97
N TRP A 9 -17.80 -10.59 5.49
CA TRP A 9 -16.66 -11.35 4.94
C TRP A 9 -15.84 -12.01 6.06
N THR A 10 -15.00 -12.98 5.70
CA THR A 10 -14.26 -13.84 6.62
C THR A 10 -12.74 -13.79 6.37
N THR A 11 -11.93 -14.13 7.39
CA THR A 11 -10.46 -14.22 7.23
C THR A 11 -10.03 -15.15 6.09
N PRO A 12 -10.65 -16.33 5.87
CA PRO A 12 -10.33 -17.15 4.70
C PRO A 12 -10.66 -16.49 3.35
N GLU A 13 -11.70 -15.65 3.27
CA GLU A 13 -11.99 -14.89 2.06
C GLU A 13 -10.93 -13.82 1.79
N LEU A 14 -10.47 -13.14 2.85
CA LEU A 14 -9.38 -12.16 2.76
C LEU A 14 -8.05 -12.81 2.38
N ALA A 15 -7.74 -13.98 2.93
CA ALA A 15 -6.55 -14.75 2.54
C ALA A 15 -6.56 -15.11 1.04
N GLN A 16 -7.73 -15.48 0.50
CA GLN A 16 -7.88 -15.82 -0.92
C GLN A 16 -7.95 -14.59 -1.85
N ALA A 17 -7.98 -13.37 -1.31
CA ALA A 17 -8.16 -12.16 -2.12
C ALA A 17 -7.01 -11.93 -3.11
N VAL A 18 -5.78 -12.31 -2.75
CA VAL A 18 -4.60 -12.23 -3.61
C VAL A 18 -4.76 -13.15 -4.82
N GLU A 19 -4.98 -14.45 -4.58
CA GLU A 19 -5.12 -15.47 -5.62
C GLU A 19 -6.31 -15.19 -6.55
N ARG A 20 -7.38 -14.59 -6.01
CA ARG A 20 -8.60 -14.25 -6.75
C ARG A 20 -8.53 -12.91 -7.49
N GLY A 21 -7.40 -12.20 -7.44
CA GLY A 21 -7.23 -10.90 -8.10
C GLY A 21 -8.20 -9.83 -7.58
N GLN A 22 -8.53 -9.89 -6.28
CA GLN A 22 -9.49 -8.98 -5.64
C GLN A 22 -8.81 -7.79 -4.96
N LEU A 23 -7.49 -7.79 -4.82
CA LEU A 23 -6.75 -6.64 -4.32
C LEU A 23 -6.41 -5.71 -5.47
N GLU A 24 -6.47 -4.40 -5.22
CA GLU A 24 -6.05 -3.37 -6.16
C GLU A 24 -5.39 -2.21 -5.41
N LEU A 25 -4.51 -1.48 -6.11
CA LEU A 25 -3.92 -0.25 -5.59
C LEU A 25 -4.65 0.96 -6.18
N HIS A 26 -5.04 1.87 -5.30
CA HIS A 26 -5.47 3.22 -5.67
C HIS A 26 -4.32 4.18 -5.40
N TYR A 27 -4.27 5.29 -6.13
CA TYR A 27 -3.13 6.20 -6.08
C TYR A 27 -3.59 7.60 -5.70
N GLN A 28 -3.16 8.07 -4.54
CA GLN A 28 -3.47 9.42 -4.08
C GLN A 28 -2.33 10.37 -4.45
N PRO A 29 -2.56 11.41 -5.27
CA PRO A 29 -1.50 12.34 -5.67
C PRO A 29 -0.88 13.08 -4.49
N VAL A 30 0.44 13.22 -4.50
CA VAL A 30 1.20 14.10 -3.61
C VAL A 30 1.55 15.38 -4.39
N VAL A 31 1.16 16.53 -3.85
CA VAL A 31 1.31 17.84 -4.51
C VAL A 31 2.36 18.68 -3.78
N ASP A 32 3.33 19.21 -4.51
CA ASP A 32 4.23 20.24 -3.99
C ASP A 32 3.46 21.56 -3.82
N LEU A 33 3.36 22.05 -2.58
CA LEU A 33 2.54 23.22 -2.25
C LEU A 33 3.08 24.53 -2.86
N ARG A 34 4.36 24.57 -3.24
CA ARG A 34 4.97 25.78 -3.84
C ARG A 34 4.65 25.90 -5.32
N SER A 35 4.79 24.81 -6.07
CA SER A 35 4.59 24.76 -7.52
C SER A 35 3.18 24.35 -7.92
N GLY A 36 2.43 23.69 -7.05
CA GLY A 36 1.15 23.04 -7.37
C GLY A 36 1.31 21.78 -8.22
N GLY A 37 2.54 21.34 -8.50
CA GLY A 37 2.82 20.15 -9.31
C GLY A 37 2.65 18.85 -8.52
N ILE A 38 2.22 17.80 -9.22
CA ILE A 38 2.21 16.44 -8.65
C ILE A 38 3.67 15.94 -8.65
N VAL A 39 4.17 15.61 -7.47
CA VAL A 39 5.56 15.13 -7.24
C VAL A 39 5.64 13.66 -6.88
N GLY A 40 4.49 12.99 -6.80
CA GLY A 40 4.40 11.58 -6.47
C GLY A 40 2.97 11.14 -6.25
N ALA A 41 2.83 9.91 -5.77
CA ALA A 41 1.56 9.39 -5.28
C ALA A 41 1.81 8.43 -4.11
N GLU A 42 0.78 8.25 -3.28
CA GLU A 42 0.73 7.18 -2.29
C GLU A 42 -0.11 6.02 -2.84
N ALA A 43 0.44 4.80 -2.76
CA ALA A 43 -0.25 3.56 -3.07
C ALA A 43 -1.11 3.11 -1.88
N LEU A 44 -2.43 3.07 -2.11
CA LEU A 44 -3.45 2.74 -1.14
C LEU A 44 -4.11 1.41 -1.50
N LEU A 45 -3.90 0.39 -0.67
CA LEU A 45 -4.52 -0.91 -0.83
C LEU A 45 -6.04 -0.82 -0.72
N ARG A 46 -6.75 -1.45 -1.67
CA ARG A 46 -8.19 -1.67 -1.64
C ARG A 46 -8.48 -3.14 -1.87
N TRP A 47 -9.61 -3.59 -1.34
CA TRP A 47 -10.15 -4.92 -1.62
C TRP A 47 -11.47 -4.80 -2.37
N ARG A 48 -11.49 -5.20 -3.64
CA ARG A 48 -12.69 -5.33 -4.46
C ARG A 48 -13.42 -6.63 -4.10
N HIS A 49 -14.18 -6.58 -3.01
CA HIS A 49 -15.00 -7.70 -2.56
C HIS A 49 -16.12 -8.00 -3.57
N PRO A 50 -16.41 -9.27 -3.90
CA PRO A 50 -17.39 -9.63 -4.93
C PRO A 50 -18.82 -9.13 -4.64
N THR A 51 -19.21 -9.03 -3.36
CA THR A 51 -20.57 -8.63 -2.95
C THR A 51 -20.63 -7.30 -2.22
N LEU A 52 -19.55 -6.88 -1.55
CA LEU A 52 -19.51 -5.67 -0.73
C LEU A 52 -18.92 -4.47 -1.49
N GLY A 53 -18.45 -4.71 -2.71
CA GLY A 53 -17.80 -3.70 -3.52
C GLY A 53 -16.40 -3.36 -3.02
N LEU A 54 -16.01 -2.11 -3.18
CA LEU A 54 -14.66 -1.66 -2.88
C LEU A 54 -14.51 -1.32 -1.39
N LEU A 55 -13.69 -2.10 -0.69
CA LEU A 55 -13.41 -1.93 0.73
C LEU A 55 -12.09 -1.16 0.94
N PRO A 56 -12.08 -0.13 1.80
CA PRO A 56 -10.87 0.58 2.19
C PRO A 56 -10.06 -0.18 3.25
N PRO A 57 -8.76 0.11 3.41
CA PRO A 57 -7.85 -0.65 4.25
C PRO A 57 -8.27 -0.67 5.72
N GLY A 58 -8.84 0.42 6.24
CA GLY A 58 -9.34 0.48 7.62
C GLY A 58 -10.41 -0.55 7.96
N GLN A 59 -11.05 -1.18 6.96
CA GLN A 59 -12.03 -2.24 7.21
C GLN A 59 -11.41 -3.63 7.36
N PHE A 60 -10.27 -3.91 6.73
CA PHE A 60 -9.70 -5.27 6.69
C PHE A 60 -8.25 -5.37 7.18
N LEU A 61 -7.45 -4.30 7.13
CA LEU A 61 -6.05 -4.32 7.60
C LEU A 61 -5.89 -4.77 9.06
N PRO A 62 -6.76 -4.39 10.02
CA PRO A 62 -6.64 -4.93 11.39
C PRO A 62 -6.74 -6.45 11.46
N VAL A 63 -7.52 -7.06 10.55
CA VAL A 63 -7.59 -8.52 10.43
C VAL A 63 -6.31 -9.06 9.80
N VAL A 64 -5.80 -8.44 8.72
CA VAL A 64 -4.52 -8.83 8.10
C VAL A 64 -3.37 -8.85 9.11
N GLU A 65 -3.27 -7.81 9.94
CA GLU A 65 -2.23 -7.66 10.97
C GLU A 65 -2.36 -8.72 12.07
N SER A 66 -3.59 -9.02 12.52
CA SER A 66 -3.84 -10.00 13.57
C SER A 66 -3.86 -11.46 13.11
N SER A 67 -4.04 -11.72 11.81
CA SER A 67 -4.14 -13.06 11.24
C SER A 67 -2.87 -13.57 10.55
N GLY A 68 -1.78 -12.79 10.59
CA GLY A 68 -0.50 -13.17 9.99
C GLY A 68 -0.48 -13.12 8.46
N LEU A 69 -1.43 -12.43 7.82
CA LEU A 69 -1.50 -12.30 6.35
C LEU A 69 -0.61 -11.17 5.80
N MET A 70 0.02 -10.37 6.69
CA MET A 70 0.89 -9.25 6.31
C MET A 70 2.03 -9.61 5.36
N PRO A 71 2.76 -10.74 5.51
CA PRO A 71 3.84 -11.09 4.59
C PRO A 71 3.36 -11.28 3.15
N GLU A 72 2.23 -11.98 2.97
CA GLU A 72 1.67 -12.29 1.66
C GLU A 72 1.08 -11.04 0.98
N ILE A 73 0.19 -10.33 1.69
CA ILE A 73 -0.43 -9.11 1.16
C ILE A 73 0.62 -8.02 0.94
N GLY A 74 1.60 -7.91 1.84
CA GLY A 74 2.71 -6.99 1.71
C GLY A 74 3.56 -7.24 0.47
N ALA A 75 3.83 -8.50 0.14
CA ALA A 75 4.57 -8.88 -1.08
C ALA A 75 3.79 -8.54 -2.34
N TRP A 76 2.48 -8.82 -2.32
CA TRP A 76 1.61 -8.44 -3.42
C TRP A 76 1.58 -6.91 -3.60
N VAL A 77 1.41 -6.14 -2.51
CA VAL A 77 1.37 -4.66 -2.54
C VAL A 77 2.66 -4.08 -3.11
N LEU A 78 3.81 -4.54 -2.62
CA LEU A 78 5.10 -4.02 -3.05
C LEU A 78 5.37 -4.36 -4.52
N GLY A 79 5.08 -5.60 -4.92
CA GLY A 79 5.19 -6.03 -6.31
C GLY A 79 4.29 -5.23 -7.25
N GLU A 80 3.04 -5.01 -6.84
CA GLU A 80 2.07 -4.22 -7.63
C GLU A 80 2.52 -2.77 -7.80
N ALA A 81 2.92 -2.12 -6.71
CA ALA A 81 3.42 -0.75 -6.74
C ALA A 81 4.67 -0.63 -7.63
N CYS A 82 5.61 -1.56 -7.54
CA CYS A 82 6.84 -1.51 -8.33
C CYS A 82 6.56 -1.63 -9.83
N ARG A 83 5.69 -2.56 -10.29
CA ARG A 83 5.40 -2.60 -11.74
C ARG A 83 4.55 -1.43 -12.20
N GLN A 84 3.59 -0.95 -11.40
CA GLN A 84 2.86 0.26 -11.76
C GLN A 84 3.81 1.45 -11.95
N MET A 85 4.77 1.61 -11.04
CA MET A 85 5.74 2.70 -11.12
C MET A 85 6.69 2.54 -12.30
N ARG A 86 7.09 1.31 -12.66
CA ARG A 86 7.81 1.02 -13.90
C ARG A 86 7.01 1.51 -15.11
N ASP A 87 5.73 1.18 -15.18
CA ASP A 87 4.87 1.55 -16.30
C ASP A 87 4.68 3.07 -16.39
N TRP A 88 4.52 3.77 -15.25
CA TRP A 88 4.49 5.23 -15.22
C TRP A 88 5.82 5.89 -15.58
N ARG A 89 6.95 5.31 -15.17
CA ARG A 89 8.29 5.80 -15.53
C ARG A 89 8.49 5.83 -17.04
N MET A 90 7.93 4.85 -17.76
CA MET A 90 7.97 4.82 -19.23
C MET A 90 7.17 5.95 -19.90
N LEU A 91 6.18 6.51 -19.19
CA LEU A 91 5.33 7.62 -19.66
C LEU A 91 5.88 9.01 -19.28
N ALA A 92 7.00 9.04 -18.54
CA ALA A 92 7.80 10.20 -18.17
C ALA A 92 7.12 11.30 -17.33
N TRP A 93 7.39 11.31 -16.01
CA TRP A 93 7.49 12.50 -15.15
C TRP A 93 8.70 12.37 -14.21
N ARG A 94 9.42 13.47 -13.99
CA ARG A 94 10.53 13.54 -13.02
C ARG A 94 10.48 14.87 -12.26
N PRO A 95 10.77 14.88 -10.94
CA PRO A 95 10.84 13.72 -10.05
C PRO A 95 9.43 13.28 -9.60
N PHE A 96 9.12 11.99 -9.74
CA PHE A 96 7.88 11.37 -9.26
C PHE A 96 8.23 10.10 -8.46
N ARG A 97 7.77 10.01 -7.21
CA ARG A 97 7.96 8.83 -6.36
C ARG A 97 6.62 8.19 -6.00
N LEU A 98 6.61 6.87 -5.89
CA LEU A 98 5.47 6.12 -5.38
C LEU A 98 5.75 5.69 -3.94
N ALA A 99 4.99 6.24 -2.99
CA ALA A 99 5.03 5.85 -1.60
C ALA A 99 4.21 4.58 -1.37
N VAL A 100 4.79 3.61 -0.67
CA VAL A 100 4.14 2.34 -0.30
C VAL A 100 4.15 2.20 1.21
N ASN A 101 2.96 1.95 1.76
CA ASN A 101 2.79 1.69 3.18
C ASN A 101 3.28 0.30 3.55
N VAL A 102 4.14 0.23 4.57
CA VAL A 102 4.65 -1.02 5.12
C VAL A 102 4.35 -1.05 6.61
N SER A 103 3.76 -2.14 7.08
CA SER A 103 3.56 -2.37 8.51
C SER A 103 4.90 -2.63 9.18
N ALA A 104 5.12 -2.08 10.37
CA ALA A 104 6.32 -2.34 11.16
C ALA A 104 6.59 -3.84 11.38
N SER A 105 5.54 -4.67 11.40
CA SER A 105 5.62 -6.13 11.51
C SER A 105 6.37 -6.81 10.35
N GLN A 106 6.47 -6.15 9.20
CA GLN A 106 7.17 -6.66 8.02
C GLN A 106 8.67 -6.32 8.03
N VAL A 107 9.10 -5.38 8.87
CA VAL A 107 10.48 -4.89 8.91
C VAL A 107 11.34 -5.82 9.76
N GLY A 108 11.67 -6.97 9.17
CA GLY A 108 12.61 -7.95 9.74
C GLY A 108 14.02 -7.86 9.14
N PRO A 109 14.94 -8.75 9.56
CA PRO A 109 16.32 -8.80 9.06
C PRO A 109 16.43 -8.94 7.53
N ASP A 110 15.47 -9.62 6.89
CA ASP A 110 15.48 -9.90 5.45
C ASP A 110 14.71 -8.86 4.62
N PHE A 111 14.16 -7.82 5.25
CA PHE A 111 13.32 -6.82 4.58
C PHE A 111 14.06 -6.10 3.44
N ASP A 112 15.33 -5.75 3.64
CA ASP A 112 16.11 -5.05 2.61
C ASP A 112 16.36 -5.94 1.39
N GLY A 113 16.67 -7.23 1.60
CA GLY A 113 16.86 -8.22 0.55
C GLY A 113 15.58 -8.45 -0.24
N TRP A 114 14.46 -8.53 0.46
CA TRP A 114 13.15 -8.66 -0.17
C TRP A 114 12.77 -7.44 -1.03
N VAL A 115 12.93 -6.21 -0.52
CA VAL A 115 12.69 -4.98 -1.29
C VAL A 115 13.58 -4.94 -2.53
N LYS A 116 14.88 -5.28 -2.40
CA LYS A 116 15.81 -5.36 -3.53
C LYS A 116 15.35 -6.38 -4.58
N GLY A 117 14.85 -7.54 -4.15
CA GLY A 117 14.30 -8.57 -5.03
C GLY A 117 13.12 -8.04 -5.85
N VAL A 118 12.13 -7.43 -5.19
CA VAL A 118 10.94 -6.89 -5.85
C VAL A 118 11.29 -5.75 -6.82
N LEU A 119 12.22 -4.87 -6.45
CA LEU A 119 12.73 -3.83 -7.34
C LEU A 119 13.43 -4.41 -8.58
N ALA A 120 14.22 -5.47 -8.41
CA ALA A 120 14.91 -6.14 -9.50
C ALA A 120 13.91 -6.83 -10.46
N ASP A 121 12.93 -7.56 -9.92
CA ASP A 121 11.89 -8.24 -10.70
C ASP A 121 11.04 -7.25 -11.52
N ALA A 122 10.84 -6.04 -11.00
CA ALA A 122 10.12 -4.97 -11.68
C ALA A 122 11.04 -4.05 -12.53
N GLU A 123 12.34 -4.31 -12.60
CA GLU A 123 13.33 -3.44 -13.25
C GLU A 123 13.23 -1.96 -12.84
N LEU A 124 12.90 -1.72 -11.56
CA LEU A 124 12.65 -0.39 -11.02
C LEU A 124 13.86 0.13 -10.22
N PRO A 125 14.44 1.28 -10.59
CA PRO A 125 15.45 1.91 -9.74
C PRO A 125 14.85 2.34 -8.41
N ALA A 126 15.57 2.12 -7.31
CA ALA A 126 15.08 2.39 -5.95
C ALA A 126 14.65 3.85 -5.72
N GLU A 127 15.18 4.81 -6.47
CA GLU A 127 14.83 6.24 -6.37
C GLU A 127 13.35 6.57 -6.66
N TYR A 128 12.63 5.64 -7.30
CA TYR A 128 11.21 5.80 -7.64
C TYR A 128 10.26 5.22 -6.59
N LEU A 129 10.78 4.47 -5.61
CA LEU A 129 10.01 3.85 -4.54
C LEU A 129 10.32 4.52 -3.21
N GLU A 130 9.29 4.95 -2.49
CA GLU A 130 9.39 5.45 -1.14
C GLU A 130 8.67 4.47 -0.19
N ILE A 131 9.32 4.06 0.89
CA ILE A 131 8.72 3.18 1.90
C ILE A 131 8.27 4.05 3.06
N GLU A 132 6.96 4.04 3.34
CA GLU A 132 6.38 4.70 4.50
C GLU A 132 6.02 3.67 5.57
N LEU A 133 6.63 3.79 6.74
CA LEU A 133 6.29 2.95 7.88
C LEU A 133 5.04 3.50 8.55
N THR A 134 3.99 2.68 8.58
CA THR A 134 2.79 3.00 9.36
C THR A 134 2.91 2.34 10.73
N GLU A 135 3.01 3.13 11.80
CA GLU A 135 2.61 2.67 13.13
C GLU A 135 1.12 2.36 13.03
N SER A 136 0.75 1.08 13.19
CA SER A 136 -0.57 0.50 12.88
C SER A 136 -1.70 1.52 12.90
N VAL A 137 -2.25 1.81 11.71
CA VAL A 137 -3.21 2.89 11.47
C VAL A 137 -4.49 2.63 12.28
N ALA A 138 -4.49 3.07 13.54
CA ALA A 138 -5.69 3.61 14.14
C ALA A 138 -6.08 4.85 13.34
N PHE A 139 -7.37 5.15 13.31
CA PHE A 139 -8.01 6.27 12.59
C PHE A 139 -8.45 5.93 11.15
N GLY A 140 -9.64 5.31 11.09
CA GLY A 140 -10.53 5.41 9.94
C GLY A 140 -11.11 6.82 9.81
N ASP A 141 -10.28 7.78 9.42
CA ASP A 141 -10.70 9.14 9.07
C ASP A 141 -10.15 9.52 7.68
N PRO A 142 -11.00 9.77 6.67
CA PRO A 142 -10.57 10.19 5.33
C PRO A 142 -9.83 11.54 5.26
N GLY A 143 -9.63 12.24 6.39
CA GLY A 143 -9.05 13.58 6.45
C GLY A 143 -7.87 13.77 7.41
N SER A 144 -7.28 12.72 7.98
CA SER A 144 -6.14 12.87 8.89
C SER A 144 -4.86 13.22 8.10
N PRO A 145 -4.18 14.35 8.39
CA PRO A 145 -2.89 14.65 7.77
C PRO A 145 -1.88 13.60 8.21
N ARG A 146 -1.35 12.85 7.24
CA ARG A 146 -0.23 11.94 7.46
C ARG A 146 0.96 12.76 7.94
N PHE A 147 1.45 12.42 9.13
CA PHE A 147 2.72 12.93 9.65
C PHE A 147 3.84 12.38 8.76
N GLN A 148 4.20 13.14 7.74
CA GLN A 148 5.51 13.01 7.10
C GLN A 148 6.54 13.48 8.12
N CYS A 149 7.35 12.54 8.63
CA CYS A 149 8.57 12.88 9.32
C CYS A 149 9.54 13.43 8.27
N ASN A 150 9.46 14.75 8.03
CA ASN A 150 10.39 15.47 7.18
C ASN A 150 11.82 15.27 7.72
N LYS A 151 12.72 14.85 6.84
CA LYS A 151 14.12 15.26 6.98
C LYS A 151 14.28 16.70 6.51
#